data_AF-A0A381ZYG3-F1
#
_entry.id   AF-A0A381ZYG3-F1
#
_cell.length_a   1.000
_cell.length_b   1.000
_cell.length_c   1.000
_cell.angle_alpha   90.00
_cell.angle_beta   90.00
_cell.angle_gamma   90.00
#
_symmetry.space_group_name_H-M   'P 1'
#
loop_
_entity.id
_entity.type
_entity.pdbx_description
1 polymer ?
#
loop_
_entity_poly.entity_id
_entity_poly.type
_entity_poly.pdbx_seq_one_letter_code
_entity_poly.pdbx_strand_id
1 'polypeptide(L)'
;MDNLILNLDSNLFWSYGILLALCTISLCFWSGKNHEVTKYLNAVAAVLIVLPLVGLVSHKISPHNSDFFAPIHSDQKHAGSKPDIYYIILDAYMRDDVMKEFWGFDNSAFVKSLESRGFYVAPKSRSNYQQTVFSLASSLNMDYLPIDLEIDTTYQINNFPLIEAIAENRVVNFLKSIGYLYIHLSDDAAETKKNGQADIVITNRKYISSFSQYILSKTILKNTKLASLDRVQVKRNNILYGFKKLEEIPKIDQPTFTFAHFMMPHEPQAFDKNGDVPDPATPASEKYFGEILYANKKLEHLVNSILAGSDTPPIILIQGDHGYLTTASTRPNAAQIKKGYSNLSAYYLPGIMKDKLYKTITPVNSFRLIFDYYFGAKLGLLEDKSYFSTTYTFARKFISIPNEDSLSNGTSAWIKSLKQMILERPNYAEAYTMLGTYYFKLTRFPEAMAAWEKALSIKPDLTWAHIYRAENFFREKNYPKAINSIEKAIHLNSEIADAYTLLGKASLLLNDRKKSLLAFEKSAQISPNFLKFNDLGVAYFHFGKNKEAILHLKSAVKLNP
;
A
#
# COMPACT_ATOMS: atom_id res chain seq x y z
N MET A 1 1.43 -0.84 -36.33
CA MET A 1 0.52 -1.72 -37.06
C MET A 1 1.09 -3.12 -36.99
N ASP A 2 0.48 -4.16 -36.47
CA ASP A 2 -0.68 -4.36 -35.62
C ASP A 2 -0.43 -5.78 -35.11
N ASN A 3 -0.29 -5.96 -33.80
CA ASN A 3 -0.48 -7.26 -33.16
C ASN A 3 -0.89 -7.01 -31.73
N LEU A 4 -2.06 -6.37 -31.61
CA LEU A 4 -2.90 -6.45 -30.43
C LEU A 4 -3.49 -7.86 -30.42
N ILE A 5 -2.66 -8.86 -30.13
CA ILE A 5 -3.13 -10.23 -29.91
C ILE A 5 -3.88 -10.19 -28.58
N LEU A 6 -5.17 -9.92 -28.66
CA LEU A 6 -6.12 -10.34 -27.65
C LEU A 6 -5.97 -11.86 -27.55
N ASN A 7 -5.23 -12.34 -26.54
CA ASN A 7 -5.28 -13.75 -26.16
C ASN A 7 -6.73 -14.06 -25.79
N LEU A 8 -7.47 -14.62 -26.74
CA LEU A 8 -8.86 -15.04 -26.61
C LEU A 8 -8.91 -16.22 -25.63
N ASP A 9 -9.67 -16.04 -24.55
CA ASP A 9 -9.83 -17.02 -23.48
C ASP A 9 -10.72 -18.19 -23.94
N SER A 10 -10.14 -19.39 -24.06
CA SER A 10 -10.81 -20.60 -24.54
C SER A 10 -12.00 -21.03 -23.68
N ASN A 11 -12.05 -20.64 -22.40
CA ASN A 11 -13.14 -21.00 -21.49
C ASN A 11 -14.35 -20.06 -21.64
N LEU A 12 -14.12 -18.82 -22.05
CA LEU A 12 -15.18 -17.86 -22.34
C LEU A 12 -15.73 -18.02 -23.77
N PHE A 13 -14.95 -18.60 -24.68
CA PHE A 13 -15.42 -18.92 -26.04
C PHE A 13 -16.66 -19.82 -26.03
N TRP A 14 -16.74 -20.78 -25.11
CA TRP A 14 -17.91 -21.65 -24.98
C TRP A 14 -19.11 -20.94 -24.35
N SER A 15 -18.92 -20.13 -23.31
CA SER A 15 -20.04 -19.44 -22.67
C SER A 15 -20.60 -18.31 -23.52
N TYR A 16 -19.73 -17.52 -24.19
CA TYR A 16 -20.14 -16.56 -25.21
C TYR A 16 -20.67 -17.28 -26.45
N GLY A 17 -20.07 -18.38 -26.89
CA GLY A 17 -20.57 -19.18 -28.01
C GLY A 17 -21.97 -19.73 -27.75
N ILE A 18 -22.24 -20.21 -26.53
CA ILE A 18 -23.57 -20.67 -26.11
C ILE A 18 -24.54 -19.49 -25.97
N LEU A 19 -24.15 -18.37 -25.36
CA LEU A 19 -25.03 -17.19 -25.25
C LEU A 19 -25.32 -16.58 -26.62
N LEU A 20 -24.34 -16.51 -27.50
CA LEU A 20 -24.46 -15.98 -28.86
C LEU A 20 -25.25 -16.95 -29.74
N ALA A 21 -25.10 -18.26 -29.55
CA ALA A 21 -25.92 -19.30 -30.18
C ALA A 21 -27.36 -19.26 -29.66
N LEU A 22 -27.58 -19.12 -28.35
CA LEU A 22 -28.91 -18.98 -27.77
C LEU A 22 -29.57 -17.67 -28.21
N CYS A 23 -28.84 -16.55 -28.26
CA CYS A 23 -29.34 -15.29 -28.79
C CYS A 23 -29.63 -15.37 -30.29
N THR A 24 -28.77 -15.99 -31.11
CA THR A 24 -29.06 -16.19 -32.54
C THR A 24 -30.19 -17.17 -32.77
N ILE A 25 -30.29 -18.25 -32.00
CA ILE A 25 -31.43 -19.17 -32.02
C ILE A 25 -32.71 -18.42 -31.62
N SER A 26 -32.71 -17.67 -30.51
CA SER A 26 -33.84 -16.86 -30.08
C SER A 26 -34.21 -15.79 -31.12
N LEU A 27 -33.25 -15.18 -31.81
CA LEU A 27 -33.48 -14.24 -32.92
C LEU A 27 -34.03 -14.94 -34.17
N CYS A 28 -33.56 -16.16 -34.49
CA CYS A 28 -34.06 -16.98 -35.60
C CYS A 28 -35.48 -17.52 -35.34
N PHE A 29 -35.85 -17.74 -34.07
CA PHE A 29 -37.20 -18.11 -33.65
C PHE A 29 -38.10 -16.90 -33.34
N TRP A 30 -37.55 -15.68 -33.35
CA TRP A 30 -38.34 -14.46 -33.23
C TRP A 30 -38.90 -14.08 -34.60
N SER A 31 -40.01 -14.71 -34.96
CA SER A 31 -40.69 -14.57 -36.27
C SER A 31 -41.50 -13.27 -36.46
N GLY A 32 -41.23 -12.23 -35.66
CA GLY A 32 -41.93 -10.95 -35.76
C GLY A 32 -41.22 -9.96 -36.69
N LYS A 33 -41.86 -9.56 -37.81
CA LYS A 33 -41.41 -8.49 -38.71
C LYS A 33 -41.49 -7.08 -38.06
N ASN A 34 -40.83 -6.86 -36.93
CA ASN A 34 -40.75 -5.54 -36.30
C ASN A 34 -39.37 -4.91 -36.54
N HIS A 35 -39.15 -4.42 -37.77
CA HIS A 35 -37.94 -3.69 -38.18
C HIS A 35 -37.59 -2.52 -37.23
N GLU A 36 -38.59 -1.93 -36.56
CA GLU A 36 -38.40 -0.84 -35.61
C GLU A 36 -37.68 -1.27 -34.32
N VAL A 37 -37.89 -2.50 -33.85
CA VAL A 37 -37.19 -3.00 -32.66
C VAL A 37 -35.72 -3.30 -32.98
N THR A 38 -35.43 -3.84 -34.16
CA THR A 38 -34.02 -4.03 -34.61
C THR A 38 -33.29 -2.71 -34.76
N LYS A 39 -33.93 -1.66 -35.33
CA LYS A 39 -33.35 -0.31 -35.39
C LYS A 39 -33.07 0.25 -34.00
N TYR A 40 -34.01 0.08 -33.05
CA TYR A 40 -33.84 0.50 -31.67
C TYR A 40 -32.68 -0.22 -30.98
N LEU A 41 -32.58 -1.54 -31.11
CA LEU A 41 -31.48 -2.33 -30.54
C LEU A 41 -30.13 -1.96 -31.15
N ASN A 42 -30.06 -1.69 -32.46
CA ASN A 42 -28.85 -1.20 -33.11
C ASN A 42 -28.44 0.19 -32.62
N ALA A 43 -29.40 1.10 -32.41
CA ALA A 43 -29.13 2.42 -31.85
C ALA A 43 -28.62 2.34 -30.40
N VAL A 44 -29.25 1.49 -29.57
CA VAL A 44 -28.79 1.22 -28.20
C VAL A 44 -27.39 0.61 -28.22
N ALA A 45 -27.12 -0.37 -29.09
CA ALA A 45 -25.79 -0.96 -29.22
C ALA A 45 -24.73 0.07 -29.66
N ALA A 46 -25.04 0.94 -30.61
CA ALA A 46 -24.16 2.02 -31.03
C ALA A 46 -23.85 2.97 -29.86
N VAL A 47 -24.85 3.38 -29.08
CA VAL A 47 -24.65 4.21 -27.88
C VAL A 47 -23.78 3.49 -26.82
N LEU A 48 -24.03 2.21 -26.59
CA LEU A 48 -23.26 1.38 -25.66
C LEU A 48 -21.81 1.15 -26.11
N ILE A 49 -21.49 1.32 -27.40
CA ILE A 49 -20.11 1.25 -27.94
C ILE A 49 -19.46 2.65 -27.91
N VAL A 50 -20.18 3.69 -28.33
CA VAL A 50 -19.66 5.05 -28.45
C VAL A 50 -19.33 5.63 -27.07
N LEU A 51 -20.16 5.42 -26.05
CA LEU A 51 -19.90 5.97 -24.71
C LEU A 51 -18.59 5.44 -24.09
N PRO A 52 -18.31 4.12 -24.07
CA PRO A 52 -17.00 3.61 -23.65
C PRO A 52 -15.84 4.08 -24.54
N LEU A 53 -16.03 4.16 -25.86
CA LEU A 53 -14.97 4.65 -26.77
C LEU A 53 -14.60 6.10 -26.48
N VAL A 54 -15.59 6.97 -26.25
CA VAL A 54 -15.36 8.36 -25.84
C VAL A 54 -14.60 8.40 -24.51
N GLY A 55 -14.98 7.56 -23.55
CA GLY A 55 -14.25 7.43 -22.27
C GLY A 55 -12.80 6.96 -22.45
N LEU A 56 -12.55 5.96 -23.31
CA LEU A 56 -11.22 5.44 -23.60
C LEU A 56 -10.34 6.47 -24.34
N VAL A 57 -10.91 7.16 -25.32
CA VAL A 57 -10.22 8.23 -26.07
C VAL A 57 -9.91 9.40 -25.15
N SER A 58 -10.88 9.82 -24.33
CA SER A 58 -10.66 10.86 -23.32
C SER A 58 -9.60 10.47 -22.30
N HIS A 59 -9.56 9.21 -21.87
CA HIS A 59 -8.54 8.71 -20.94
C HIS A 59 -7.15 8.68 -21.58
N LYS A 60 -7.05 8.26 -22.86
CA LYS A 60 -5.79 8.21 -23.61
C LYS A 60 -5.24 9.60 -23.97
N ILE A 61 -6.11 10.60 -24.14
CA ILE A 61 -5.74 11.98 -24.46
C ILE A 61 -5.48 12.80 -23.19
N SER A 62 -6.05 12.42 -22.04
CA SER A 62 -5.75 13.08 -20.77
C SER A 62 -4.26 12.94 -20.46
N PRO A 63 -3.51 14.06 -20.35
CA PRO A 63 -2.12 14.01 -19.94
C PRO A 63 -2.08 13.43 -18.52
N HIS A 64 -1.64 12.18 -18.38
CA HIS A 64 -1.24 11.67 -17.08
C HIS A 64 0.07 12.36 -16.74
N ASN A 65 0.02 13.37 -15.87
CA ASN A 65 1.20 13.86 -15.15
C ASN A 65 1.60 12.76 -14.15
N SER A 66 2.13 11.64 -14.64
CA SER A 66 2.61 10.50 -13.84
C SER A 66 4.15 10.47 -13.71
N ASP A 67 4.87 11.43 -14.31
CA ASP A 67 6.31 11.57 -14.18
C ASP A 67 6.69 12.16 -12.81
N PHE A 68 6.66 11.34 -11.77
CA PHE A 68 7.18 11.69 -10.45
C PHE A 68 8.70 11.88 -10.44
N PHE A 69 9.37 11.33 -11.45
CA PHE A 69 10.80 11.08 -11.43
C PHE A 69 11.41 11.52 -12.77
N ALA A 70 12.28 12.54 -12.75
CA ALA A 70 13.05 12.96 -13.92
C ALA A 70 13.84 11.80 -14.57
N PRO A 71 13.99 11.70 -15.91
CA PRO A 71 14.79 10.65 -16.52
C PRO A 71 16.24 10.65 -16.05
N ILE A 72 16.86 9.46 -15.95
CA ILE A 72 18.32 9.34 -15.79
C ILE A 72 18.91 9.23 -17.19
N HIS A 73 19.70 10.22 -17.61
CA HIS A 73 20.44 10.15 -18.86
C HIS A 73 21.63 9.18 -18.71
N SER A 74 21.61 8.11 -19.50
CA SER A 74 22.71 7.14 -19.62
C SER A 74 23.34 7.30 -21.00
N ASP A 75 24.40 8.10 -21.10
CA ASP A 75 25.24 8.18 -22.30
C ASP A 75 26.35 7.11 -22.30
N GLN A 76 26.31 6.17 -21.36
CA GLN A 76 27.42 5.24 -21.12
C GLN A 76 27.18 3.87 -21.73
N LYS A 77 28.03 3.51 -22.70
CA LYS A 77 28.24 2.10 -23.07
C LYS A 77 29.04 1.42 -21.96
N HIS A 78 28.37 0.66 -21.08
CA HIS A 78 29.08 -0.16 -20.08
C HIS A 78 29.72 -1.38 -20.74
N ALA A 79 31.05 -1.43 -20.70
CA ALA A 79 31.87 -2.52 -21.23
C ALA A 79 32.40 -3.48 -20.15
N GLY A 80 32.08 -3.23 -18.87
CA GLY A 80 32.52 -4.07 -17.74
C GLY A 80 31.67 -5.34 -17.55
N SER A 81 31.97 -6.08 -16.48
CA SER A 81 31.20 -7.25 -16.07
C SER A 81 29.73 -6.92 -15.84
N LYS A 82 28.85 -7.87 -16.17
CA LYS A 82 27.39 -7.79 -16.01
C LYS A 82 26.91 -9.02 -15.25
N PRO A 83 27.08 -9.06 -13.92
CA PRO A 83 26.54 -10.16 -13.11
C PRO A 83 25.01 -10.12 -13.15
N ASP A 84 24.38 -11.28 -12.98
CA ASP A 84 22.93 -11.33 -12.74
C ASP A 84 22.56 -10.53 -11.50
N ILE A 85 21.42 -9.85 -11.55
CA ILE A 85 20.91 -9.01 -10.47
C ILE A 85 19.55 -9.52 -10.04
N TYR A 86 19.43 -9.93 -8.78
CA TYR A 86 18.19 -10.39 -8.18
C TYR A 86 17.71 -9.36 -7.16
N TYR A 87 16.52 -8.81 -7.37
CA TYR A 87 15.82 -7.97 -6.40
C TYR A 87 14.57 -8.70 -5.91
N ILE A 88 14.73 -9.38 -4.78
CA ILE A 88 13.71 -10.22 -4.16
C ILE A 88 13.06 -9.42 -3.03
N ILE A 89 11.79 -9.07 -3.22
CA ILE A 89 10.97 -8.38 -2.24
C ILE A 89 10.03 -9.37 -1.56
N LEU A 90 10.03 -9.36 -0.23
CA LEU A 90 9.05 -10.02 0.61
C LEU A 90 8.12 -8.96 1.23
N ASP A 91 6.82 -9.12 1.01
CA ASP A 91 5.81 -8.22 1.56
C ASP A 91 5.87 -8.19 3.10
N ALA A 92 5.86 -6.99 3.69
CA ALA A 92 5.81 -6.73 5.13
C ALA A 92 6.91 -7.41 5.97
N TYR A 93 8.00 -7.89 5.36
CA TYR A 93 9.04 -8.63 6.06
C TYR A 93 9.93 -7.69 6.90
N MET A 94 9.73 -7.70 8.22
CA MET A 94 10.47 -6.83 9.15
C MET A 94 11.87 -7.35 9.57
N ARG A 95 12.65 -6.51 10.25
CA ARG A 95 13.96 -6.89 10.84
C ARG A 95 13.81 -7.78 12.07
N ASP A 96 14.83 -8.60 12.34
CA ASP A 96 14.84 -9.56 13.47
C ASP A 96 14.82 -8.87 14.85
N ASP A 97 15.55 -7.76 15.01
CA ASP A 97 15.61 -6.99 16.25
C ASP A 97 14.22 -6.51 16.69
N VAL A 98 13.41 -6.04 15.74
CA VAL A 98 12.04 -5.56 15.99
C VAL A 98 11.09 -6.72 16.29
N MET A 99 11.22 -7.86 15.60
CA MET A 99 10.44 -9.07 15.94
C MET A 99 10.72 -9.52 17.38
N LYS A 100 12.00 -9.52 17.77
CA LYS A 100 12.46 -9.92 19.10
C LYS A 100 11.98 -8.96 20.18
N GLU A 101 12.08 -7.65 19.94
CA GLU A 101 11.66 -6.63 20.90
C GLU A 101 10.17 -6.66 21.21
N PHE A 102 9.32 -6.77 20.19
CA PHE A 102 7.87 -6.63 20.37
C PHE A 102 7.12 -7.94 20.56
N TRP A 103 7.70 -9.08 20.18
CA TRP A 103 7.05 -10.39 20.25
C TRP A 103 7.93 -11.50 20.82
N GLY A 104 9.20 -11.23 21.17
CA GLY A 104 10.13 -12.26 21.65
C GLY A 104 10.51 -13.30 20.57
N PHE A 105 10.16 -13.06 19.30
CA PHE A 105 10.44 -13.96 18.20
C PHE A 105 11.89 -13.79 17.72
N ASP A 106 12.70 -14.84 17.84
CA ASP A 106 14.12 -14.82 17.46
C ASP A 106 14.32 -15.34 16.03
N ASN A 107 14.62 -14.43 15.10
CA ASN A 107 14.93 -14.77 13.71
C ASN A 107 16.44 -14.76 13.41
N SER A 108 17.31 -14.69 14.44
CA SER A 108 18.76 -14.50 14.26
C SER A 108 19.45 -15.67 13.57
N ALA A 109 18.89 -16.89 13.65
CA ALA A 109 19.43 -18.04 12.94
C ALA A 109 19.41 -17.83 11.42
N PHE A 110 18.31 -17.30 10.88
CA PHE A 110 18.19 -16.98 9.47
C PHE A 110 19.12 -15.82 9.06
N VAL A 111 19.21 -14.78 9.90
CA VAL A 111 20.15 -13.66 9.66
C VAL A 111 21.59 -14.17 9.56
N LYS A 112 22.05 -14.97 10.53
CA LYS A 112 23.39 -15.58 10.53
C LYS A 112 23.61 -16.52 9.33
N SER A 113 22.55 -17.19 8.87
CA SER A 113 22.58 -18.05 7.69
C SER A 113 22.82 -17.24 6.41
N LEU A 114 22.24 -16.06 6.26
CA LEU A 114 22.55 -15.15 5.16
C LEU A 114 23.98 -14.60 5.29
N GLU A 115 24.38 -14.16 6.49
CA GLU A 115 25.72 -13.61 6.75
C GLU A 115 26.83 -14.62 6.46
N SER A 116 26.63 -15.90 6.80
CA SER A 116 27.60 -16.97 6.51
C SER A 116 27.76 -17.25 5.01
N ARG A 117 26.76 -16.87 4.20
CA ARG A 117 26.80 -16.90 2.72
C ARG A 117 27.36 -15.61 2.12
N GLY A 118 27.86 -14.68 2.94
CA GLY A 118 28.48 -13.44 2.47
C GLY A 118 27.53 -12.26 2.32
N PHE A 119 26.26 -12.38 2.74
CA PHE A 119 25.37 -11.22 2.79
C PHE A 119 25.79 -10.26 3.90
N TYR A 120 25.58 -8.97 3.67
CA TYR A 120 25.44 -7.97 4.72
C TYR A 120 23.96 -7.77 5.02
N VAL A 121 23.53 -8.04 6.25
CA VAL A 121 22.15 -7.77 6.70
C VAL A 121 22.14 -6.47 7.49
N ALA A 122 21.47 -5.44 6.98
CA ALA A 122 21.46 -4.11 7.57
C ALA A 122 20.64 -4.08 8.87
N PRO A 123 21.27 -3.89 10.06
CA PRO A 123 20.59 -4.08 11.34
C PRO A 123 19.65 -2.94 11.71
N LYS A 124 19.73 -1.79 11.01
CA LYS A 124 18.89 -0.60 11.25
C LYS A 124 18.22 -0.10 9.96
N SER A 125 18.07 -0.95 8.94
CA SER A 125 17.39 -0.57 7.70
C SER A 125 15.94 -0.19 7.97
N ARG A 126 15.45 0.80 7.21
CA ARG A 126 14.05 1.23 7.24
C ARG A 126 13.54 1.41 5.83
N SER A 127 12.29 1.03 5.61
CA SER A 127 11.57 1.42 4.40
C SER A 127 11.44 2.94 4.34
N ASN A 128 11.53 3.51 3.13
CA ASN A 128 11.33 4.93 2.92
C ASN A 128 9.83 5.29 3.08
N TYR A 129 8.93 4.33 2.83
CA TYR A 129 7.49 4.50 2.94
C TYR A 129 6.83 3.23 3.50
N GLN A 130 5.71 3.40 4.21
CA GLN A 130 5.03 2.32 4.93
C GLN A 130 4.12 1.44 4.07
N GLN A 131 3.86 1.79 2.82
CA GLN A 131 2.98 1.01 1.94
C GLN A 131 3.77 0.55 0.72
N THR A 132 3.51 -0.68 0.28
CA THR A 132 4.14 -1.35 -0.87
C THR A 132 4.24 -0.43 -2.09
N VAL A 133 3.12 0.19 -2.49
CA VAL A 133 3.06 1.05 -3.68
C VAL A 133 4.04 2.23 -3.61
N PHE A 134 4.21 2.84 -2.45
CA PHE A 134 5.13 3.98 -2.30
C PHE A 134 6.57 3.51 -2.15
N SER A 135 6.77 2.42 -1.40
CA SER A 135 8.11 1.88 -1.13
C SER A 135 8.76 1.40 -2.42
N LEU A 136 8.02 0.62 -3.23
CA LEU A 136 8.51 0.10 -4.51
C LEU A 136 8.66 1.19 -5.57
N ALA A 137 7.70 2.13 -5.66
CA ALA A 137 7.84 3.26 -6.58
C ALA A 137 9.11 4.07 -6.28
N SER A 138 9.44 4.26 -5.00
CA SER A 138 10.66 4.97 -4.58
C SER A 138 11.94 4.16 -4.83
N SER A 139 11.98 2.88 -4.42
CA SER A 139 13.20 2.07 -4.51
C SER A 139 13.60 1.75 -5.95
N LEU A 140 12.63 1.42 -6.82
CA LEU A 140 12.86 1.14 -8.24
C LEU A 140 13.19 2.41 -9.06
N ASN A 141 12.92 3.60 -8.51
CA ASN A 141 13.28 4.87 -9.13
C ASN A 141 14.45 5.58 -8.45
N MET A 142 15.02 4.97 -7.40
CA MET A 142 16.16 5.49 -6.65
C MET A 142 15.94 6.92 -6.13
N ASP A 143 14.71 7.27 -5.79
CA ASP A 143 14.36 8.65 -5.41
C ASP A 143 13.14 8.71 -4.52
N TYR A 144 12.97 9.84 -3.83
CA TYR A 144 11.79 10.08 -3.01
C TYR A 144 10.62 10.55 -3.87
N LEU A 145 9.42 10.10 -3.50
CA LEU A 145 8.19 10.64 -4.06
C LEU A 145 8.04 12.12 -3.71
N PRO A 146 7.43 12.94 -4.59
CA PRO A 146 7.07 14.31 -4.26
C PRO A 146 6.25 14.38 -2.97
N ILE A 147 6.61 15.32 -2.10
CA ILE A 147 5.96 15.46 -0.77
C ILE A 147 4.46 15.75 -0.89
N ASP A 148 4.08 16.49 -1.94
CA ASP A 148 2.70 16.74 -2.31
C ASP A 148 2.42 15.93 -3.58
N LEU A 149 1.77 14.76 -3.42
CA LEU A 149 1.27 14.01 -4.56
C LEU A 149 -0.04 14.69 -5.00
N GLU A 150 -0.05 15.33 -6.16
CA GLU A 150 -1.24 15.92 -6.80
C GLU A 150 -2.25 14.85 -7.27
N ILE A 151 -2.33 13.73 -6.55
CA ILE A 151 -3.25 12.62 -6.80
C ILE A 151 -4.50 12.86 -5.97
N ASP A 152 -5.63 13.08 -6.65
CA ASP A 152 -6.96 13.17 -6.04
C ASP A 152 -7.33 11.85 -5.34
N THR A 153 -7.60 11.93 -4.05
CA THR A 153 -7.95 10.81 -3.16
C THR A 153 -9.44 10.65 -2.92
N THR A 154 -10.29 11.53 -3.47
CA THR A 154 -11.73 11.55 -3.19
C THR A 154 -12.50 10.39 -3.80
N TYR A 155 -11.92 9.75 -4.82
CA TYR A 155 -12.40 8.50 -5.37
C TYR A 155 -11.43 7.39 -4.99
N GLN A 156 -11.96 6.21 -4.64
CA GLN A 156 -11.20 5.04 -4.17
C GLN A 156 -9.85 4.92 -4.89
N ILE A 157 -8.77 5.23 -4.17
CA ILE A 157 -7.37 4.85 -4.43
C ILE A 157 -7.03 4.86 -5.92
N ASN A 158 -6.93 6.05 -6.54
CA ASN A 158 -6.26 6.17 -7.83
C ASN A 158 -4.74 6.04 -7.65
N ASN A 159 -4.27 4.82 -7.39
CA ASN A 159 -2.83 4.49 -7.33
C ASN A 159 -2.21 4.37 -8.73
N PHE A 160 -2.97 4.56 -9.82
CA PHE A 160 -2.49 4.25 -11.17
C PHE A 160 -1.15 4.92 -11.50
N PRO A 161 -0.93 6.22 -11.23
CA PRO A 161 0.37 6.83 -11.50
C PRO A 161 1.55 6.16 -10.77
N LEU A 162 1.32 5.67 -9.55
CA LEU A 162 2.37 5.01 -8.76
C LEU A 162 2.61 3.58 -9.23
N ILE A 163 1.55 2.88 -9.66
CA ILE A 163 1.65 1.55 -10.28
C ILE A 163 2.41 1.67 -11.61
N GLU A 164 2.13 2.71 -12.40
CA GLU A 164 2.91 3.05 -13.60
C GLU A 164 4.38 3.30 -13.25
N ALA A 165 4.68 4.09 -12.22
CA ALA A 165 6.05 4.34 -11.79
C ALA A 165 6.80 3.08 -11.30
N ILE A 166 6.09 2.04 -10.85
CA ILE A 166 6.68 0.72 -10.54
C ILE A 166 6.91 -0.06 -11.83
N ALA A 167 5.92 -0.08 -12.72
CA ALA A 167 5.97 -0.82 -13.98
C ALA A 167 7.01 -0.25 -14.95
N GLU A 168 7.14 1.08 -15.00
CA GLU A 168 8.04 1.86 -15.84
C GLU A 168 9.02 2.63 -14.94
N ASN A 169 10.13 1.98 -14.57
CA ASN A 169 11.03 2.49 -13.54
C ASN A 169 12.47 2.71 -14.04
N ARG A 170 13.18 3.63 -13.37
CA ARG A 170 14.56 4.02 -13.74
C ARG A 170 15.57 2.88 -13.63
N VAL A 171 15.41 1.95 -12.68
CA VAL A 171 16.33 0.79 -12.52
C VAL A 171 16.28 -0.10 -13.75
N VAL A 172 15.08 -0.48 -14.20
CA VAL A 172 14.88 -1.30 -15.41
C VAL A 172 15.38 -0.53 -16.63
N ASN A 173 15.01 0.75 -16.78
CA ASN A 173 15.45 1.57 -17.90
C ASN A 173 16.98 1.61 -18.03
N PHE A 174 17.68 1.83 -16.92
CA PHE A 174 19.15 1.83 -16.89
C PHE A 174 19.72 0.47 -17.29
N LEU A 175 19.26 -0.63 -16.67
CA LEU A 175 19.80 -1.96 -16.91
C LEU A 175 19.52 -2.44 -18.35
N LYS A 176 18.32 -2.19 -18.90
CA LYS A 176 18.01 -2.49 -20.31
C LYS A 176 18.90 -1.68 -21.26
N SER A 177 19.22 -0.42 -20.94
CA SER A 177 20.11 0.41 -21.77
C SER A 177 21.52 -0.16 -21.92
N ILE A 178 21.97 -0.96 -20.94
CA ILE A 178 23.25 -1.65 -20.97
C ILE A 178 23.12 -3.15 -21.28
N GLY A 179 21.97 -3.59 -21.78
CA GLY A 179 21.76 -4.93 -22.36
C GLY A 179 21.39 -6.03 -21.38
N TYR A 180 20.78 -5.71 -20.23
CA TYR A 180 20.17 -6.70 -19.35
C TYR A 180 18.81 -7.16 -19.88
N LEU A 181 18.53 -8.45 -19.71
CA LEU A 181 17.20 -9.03 -19.87
C LEU A 181 16.39 -8.79 -18.59
N TYR A 182 15.20 -8.20 -18.70
CA TYR A 182 14.35 -7.96 -17.53
C TYR A 182 13.34 -9.09 -17.30
N ILE A 183 13.46 -9.74 -16.14
CA ILE A 183 12.59 -10.80 -15.67
C ILE A 183 11.71 -10.28 -14.53
N HIS A 184 10.40 -10.42 -14.66
CA HIS A 184 9.43 -9.95 -13.67
C HIS A 184 8.58 -11.10 -13.14
N LEU A 185 8.60 -11.33 -11.82
CA LEU A 185 7.62 -12.21 -11.17
C LEU A 185 6.34 -11.40 -10.90
N SER A 186 5.28 -11.76 -11.62
CA SER A 186 3.95 -11.18 -11.40
C SER A 186 3.24 -11.91 -10.27
N ASP A 187 2.77 -11.16 -9.28
CA ASP A 187 1.92 -11.63 -8.19
C ASP A 187 0.48 -11.09 -8.30
N ASP A 188 -0.32 -11.24 -7.24
CA ASP A 188 -1.70 -10.73 -7.19
C ASP A 188 -1.81 -9.31 -6.63
N ALA A 189 -0.70 -8.70 -6.21
CA ALA A 189 -0.70 -7.33 -5.73
C ALA A 189 -1.00 -6.41 -6.92
N ALA A 190 -1.91 -5.45 -6.75
CA ALA A 190 -2.28 -4.55 -7.84
C ALA A 190 -1.07 -3.78 -8.39
N GLU A 191 -0.10 -3.52 -7.52
CA GLU A 191 1.13 -2.77 -7.70
C GLU A 191 2.15 -3.47 -8.60
N THR A 192 2.24 -4.80 -8.51
CA THR A 192 3.27 -5.59 -9.20
C THR A 192 2.69 -6.61 -10.17
N LYS A 193 1.39 -6.58 -10.41
CA LYS A 193 0.70 -7.51 -11.31
C LYS A 193 1.09 -7.36 -12.79
N LYS A 194 1.25 -6.14 -13.28
CA LYS A 194 1.61 -5.87 -14.68
C LYS A 194 2.95 -5.16 -14.74
N ASN A 195 3.79 -5.58 -15.68
CA ASN A 195 4.98 -4.83 -16.04
C ASN A 195 5.15 -4.87 -17.57
N GLY A 196 4.99 -3.72 -18.22
CA GLY A 196 5.09 -3.58 -19.68
C GLY A 196 6.53 -3.61 -20.20
N GLN A 197 7.52 -3.51 -19.33
CA GLN A 197 8.94 -3.51 -19.69
C GLN A 197 9.59 -4.89 -19.60
N ALA A 198 8.92 -5.86 -18.97
CA ALA A 198 9.45 -7.20 -18.74
C ALA A 198 9.60 -7.98 -20.06
N ASP A 199 10.80 -8.52 -20.28
CA ASP A 199 11.09 -9.40 -21.41
C ASP A 199 10.61 -10.83 -21.11
N ILE A 200 10.69 -11.24 -19.85
CA ILE A 200 10.13 -12.51 -19.34
C ILE A 200 9.22 -12.22 -18.16
N VAL A 201 7.96 -12.67 -18.22
CA VAL A 201 7.03 -12.63 -17.10
C VAL A 201 6.88 -14.02 -16.50
N ILE A 202 7.30 -14.18 -15.24
CA ILE A 202 7.07 -15.39 -14.46
C ILE A 202 5.69 -15.27 -13.82
N THR A 203 4.78 -16.17 -14.18
CA THR A 203 3.46 -16.26 -13.56
C THR A 203 2.90 -17.69 -13.64
N ASN A 204 2.18 -18.11 -12.61
CA ASN A 204 1.45 -19.39 -12.60
C ASN A 204 0.00 -19.22 -13.10
N ARG A 205 -0.34 -18.06 -13.68
CA ARG A 205 -1.71 -17.71 -14.05
C ARG A 205 -1.97 -17.93 -15.52
N LYS A 206 -3.18 -18.40 -15.80
CA LYS A 206 -3.84 -18.15 -17.09
C LYS A 206 -4.52 -16.79 -16.97
N TYR A 207 -3.98 -15.76 -17.61
CA TYR A 207 -4.56 -14.41 -17.52
C TYR A 207 -5.93 -14.38 -18.20
N ILE A 208 -6.96 -14.08 -17.40
CA ILE A 208 -8.26 -13.65 -17.90
C ILE A 208 -8.20 -12.11 -17.97
N SER A 209 -8.55 -11.52 -19.13
CA SER A 209 -8.46 -10.07 -19.32
C SER A 209 -9.29 -9.30 -18.26
N SER A 210 -8.90 -8.06 -17.92
CA SER A 210 -9.66 -7.23 -16.97
C SER A 210 -11.13 -7.05 -17.39
N PHE A 211 -11.38 -7.00 -18.70
CA PHE A 211 -12.72 -6.98 -19.28
C PHE A 211 -13.47 -8.30 -19.03
N SER A 212 -12.82 -9.43 -19.30
CA SER A 212 -13.37 -10.76 -19.04
C SER A 212 -13.68 -10.99 -17.55
N GLN A 213 -12.80 -10.52 -16.65
CA GLN A 213 -13.03 -10.52 -15.21
C GLN A 213 -14.22 -9.64 -14.82
N TYR A 214 -14.33 -8.45 -15.40
CA TYR A 214 -15.47 -7.56 -15.20
C TYR A 214 -16.77 -8.22 -15.62
N ILE A 215 -16.85 -8.80 -16.83
CA ILE A 215 -18.03 -9.50 -17.30
C ILE A 215 -18.37 -10.68 -16.38
N LEU A 216 -17.40 -11.54 -16.06
CA LEU A 216 -17.61 -12.66 -15.12
C LEU A 216 -18.19 -12.16 -13.78
N SER A 217 -17.65 -11.06 -13.24
CA SER A 217 -18.09 -10.45 -11.99
C SER A 217 -19.51 -9.85 -12.03
N LYS A 218 -20.04 -9.60 -13.24
CA LYS A 218 -21.39 -9.09 -13.48
C LYS A 218 -22.36 -10.18 -13.95
N THR A 219 -21.88 -11.40 -14.16
CA THR A 219 -22.71 -12.54 -14.56
C THR A 219 -23.08 -13.41 -13.36
N ILE A 220 -24.08 -14.27 -13.56
CA ILE A 220 -24.45 -15.32 -12.59
C ILE A 220 -23.30 -16.33 -12.34
N LEU A 221 -22.29 -16.38 -13.23
CA LEU A 221 -21.14 -17.28 -13.11
C LEU A 221 -20.14 -16.85 -12.03
N LYS A 222 -20.24 -15.61 -11.52
CA LYS A 222 -19.42 -15.07 -10.43
C LYS A 222 -19.30 -16.01 -9.22
N ASN A 223 -20.37 -16.77 -8.94
CA ASN A 223 -20.49 -17.63 -7.75
C ASN A 223 -20.28 -19.13 -8.06
N THR A 224 -19.83 -19.49 -9.26
CA THR A 224 -19.58 -20.90 -9.61
C THR A 224 -18.20 -21.36 -9.11
N LYS A 225 -18.08 -22.65 -8.73
CA LYS A 225 -16.79 -23.27 -8.37
C LYS A 225 -15.73 -23.16 -9.48
N LEU A 226 -16.14 -22.96 -10.74
CA LEU A 226 -15.24 -22.69 -11.87
C LEU A 226 -14.54 -21.32 -11.76
N ALA A 227 -15.14 -20.35 -11.06
CA ALA A 227 -14.64 -18.98 -10.89
C ALA A 227 -14.06 -18.71 -9.49
N SER A 228 -14.44 -19.51 -8.48
CA SER A 228 -13.96 -19.37 -7.10
C SER A 228 -12.73 -20.26 -6.85
N LEU A 229 -11.56 -19.84 -7.31
CA LEU A 229 -10.32 -20.39 -6.74
C LEU A 229 -10.14 -19.85 -5.32
N ASP A 230 -9.84 -20.72 -4.36
CA ASP A 230 -9.48 -20.31 -3.00
C ASP A 230 -8.29 -19.35 -3.06
N ARG A 231 -8.47 -18.11 -2.59
CA ARG A 231 -7.45 -17.06 -2.63
C ARG A 231 -6.16 -17.50 -1.93
N VAL A 232 -6.27 -18.28 -0.85
CA VAL A 232 -5.11 -18.81 -0.12
C VAL A 232 -4.36 -19.80 -1.01
N GLN A 233 -5.06 -20.72 -1.67
CA GLN A 233 -4.44 -21.70 -2.56
C GLN A 233 -3.81 -21.06 -3.80
N VAL A 234 -4.44 -20.04 -4.39
CA VAL A 234 -3.87 -19.29 -5.53
C VAL A 234 -2.57 -18.60 -5.09
N LYS A 235 -2.60 -17.91 -3.95
CA LYS A 235 -1.43 -17.27 -3.37
C LYS A 235 -0.30 -18.28 -3.13
N ARG A 236 -0.61 -19.43 -2.50
CA ARG A 236 0.35 -20.53 -2.28
C ARG A 236 0.99 -21.00 -3.58
N ASN A 237 0.18 -21.30 -4.59
CA ASN A 237 0.64 -21.80 -5.88
C ASN A 237 1.52 -20.78 -6.62
N ASN A 238 1.22 -19.48 -6.53
CA ASN A 238 2.04 -18.43 -7.14
C ASN A 238 3.40 -18.31 -6.44
N ILE A 239 3.41 -18.32 -5.10
CA ILE A 239 4.65 -18.23 -4.31
C ILE A 239 5.57 -19.43 -4.62
N LEU A 240 5.05 -20.66 -4.55
CA LEU A 240 5.85 -21.86 -4.82
C LEU A 240 6.37 -21.90 -6.26
N TYR A 241 5.54 -21.51 -7.22
CA TYR A 241 5.95 -21.42 -8.62
C TYR A 241 7.03 -20.37 -8.84
N GLY A 242 6.90 -19.19 -8.22
CA GLY A 242 7.90 -18.13 -8.27
C GLY A 242 9.26 -18.60 -7.77
N PHE A 243 9.33 -19.17 -6.56
CA PHE A 243 10.58 -19.72 -6.01
C PHE A 243 11.21 -20.75 -6.96
N LYS A 244 10.42 -21.71 -7.45
CA LYS A 244 10.90 -22.72 -8.40
C LYS A 244 11.46 -22.11 -9.69
N LYS A 245 10.81 -21.08 -10.23
CA LYS A 245 11.24 -20.45 -11.49
C LYS A 245 12.47 -19.58 -11.32
N LEU A 246 12.64 -18.93 -10.17
CA LEU A 246 13.86 -18.19 -9.87
C LEU A 246 15.10 -19.11 -9.82
N GLU A 247 14.96 -20.39 -9.44
CA GLU A 247 16.04 -21.39 -9.48
C GLU A 247 16.49 -21.76 -10.91
N GLU A 248 15.69 -21.45 -11.93
CA GLU A 248 16.01 -21.72 -13.34
C GLU A 248 16.79 -20.57 -14.00
N ILE A 249 16.79 -19.37 -13.40
CA ILE A 249 17.37 -18.15 -13.99
C ILE A 249 18.88 -18.22 -14.23
N PRO A 250 19.71 -18.81 -13.36
CA PRO A 250 21.15 -18.90 -13.62
C PRO A 250 21.53 -19.65 -14.90
N LYS A 251 20.59 -20.40 -15.52
CA LYS A 251 20.79 -21.11 -16.78
C LYS A 251 20.60 -20.23 -18.02
N ILE A 252 20.28 -18.95 -17.84
CA ILE A 252 20.09 -18.00 -18.94
C ILE A 252 21.45 -17.39 -19.28
N ASP A 253 21.89 -17.55 -20.54
CA ASP A 253 23.23 -17.12 -20.99
C ASP A 253 23.42 -15.58 -21.05
N GLN A 254 22.33 -14.81 -20.93
CA GLN A 254 22.33 -13.35 -20.98
C GLN A 254 22.22 -12.76 -19.58
N PRO A 255 22.87 -11.62 -19.28
CA PRO A 255 22.77 -10.99 -17.97
C PRO A 255 21.33 -10.58 -17.66
N THR A 256 20.84 -11.00 -16.50
CA THR A 256 19.43 -10.81 -16.11
C THR A 256 19.29 -9.80 -14.98
N PHE A 257 18.23 -8.99 -15.05
CA PHE A 257 17.69 -8.30 -13.90
C PHE A 257 16.37 -8.96 -13.53
N THR A 258 16.32 -9.59 -12.37
CA THR A 258 15.13 -10.28 -11.87
C THR A 258 14.50 -9.47 -10.75
N PHE A 259 13.33 -8.89 -11.01
CA PHE A 259 12.50 -8.31 -9.96
C PHE A 259 11.43 -9.31 -9.53
N ALA A 260 11.44 -9.69 -8.26
CA ALA A 260 10.49 -10.66 -7.73
C ALA A 260 9.82 -10.16 -6.46
N HIS A 261 8.52 -9.89 -6.55
CA HIS A 261 7.70 -9.56 -5.38
C HIS A 261 6.91 -10.79 -4.93
N PHE A 262 7.12 -11.22 -3.69
CA PHE A 262 6.35 -12.28 -3.06
C PHE A 262 5.45 -11.69 -1.99
N MET A 263 4.15 -11.96 -2.10
CA MET A 263 3.12 -11.63 -1.11
C MET A 263 3.26 -12.45 0.18
N MET A 264 4.44 -12.51 0.79
CA MET A 264 4.67 -13.19 2.06
C MET A 264 5.74 -12.49 2.90
N PRO A 265 5.54 -12.35 4.21
CA PRO A 265 4.30 -12.64 4.93
C PRO A 265 3.17 -11.63 4.64
N HIS A 266 1.96 -12.08 4.29
CA HIS A 266 0.81 -11.17 4.08
C HIS A 266 -0.51 -11.88 4.43
N GLU A 267 -1.52 -11.18 4.91
CA GLU A 267 -2.81 -11.80 5.23
C GLU A 267 -3.74 -11.96 4.01
N PRO A 268 -4.56 -13.03 3.89
CA PRO A 268 -4.48 -14.25 4.68
C PRO A 268 -3.16 -15.00 4.42
N GLN A 269 -2.54 -15.51 5.50
CA GLN A 269 -1.28 -16.24 5.41
C GLN A 269 -1.47 -17.50 4.57
N ALA A 270 -0.57 -17.70 3.62
CA ALA A 270 -0.56 -18.83 2.73
C ALA A 270 0.06 -20.05 3.41
N PHE A 271 1.05 -19.87 4.28
CA PHE A 271 1.84 -20.95 4.86
C PHE A 271 1.98 -20.84 6.39
N ASP A 272 1.94 -21.98 7.08
CA ASP A 272 2.50 -22.12 8.41
C ASP A 272 4.01 -22.44 8.33
N LYS A 273 4.66 -22.66 9.47
CA LYS A 273 6.12 -22.95 9.53
C LYS A 273 6.55 -24.23 8.79
N ASN A 274 5.62 -25.16 8.54
CA ASN A 274 5.88 -26.44 7.85
C ASN A 274 5.56 -26.33 6.34
N GLY A 275 4.82 -25.32 5.94
CA GLY A 275 4.36 -25.12 4.57
C GLY A 275 2.91 -25.53 4.34
N ASP A 276 2.16 -25.85 5.39
CA ASP A 276 0.73 -26.18 5.32
C ASP A 276 -0.12 -24.90 5.42
N VAL A 277 -1.43 -25.00 5.22
CA VAL A 277 -2.33 -23.85 5.43
C VAL A 277 -2.50 -23.62 6.93
N PRO A 278 -2.27 -22.40 7.46
CA PRO A 278 -2.45 -22.13 8.88
C PRO A 278 -3.88 -22.40 9.37
N ASP A 279 -4.01 -22.92 10.59
CA ASP A 279 -5.32 -23.07 11.25
C ASP A 279 -5.99 -21.68 11.38
N PRO A 280 -7.25 -21.52 10.92
CA PRO A 280 -8.00 -20.29 11.10
C PRO A 280 -8.04 -19.77 12.53
N ALA A 281 -8.04 -20.66 13.53
CA ALA A 281 -8.09 -20.33 14.96
C ALA A 281 -6.75 -19.84 15.54
N THR A 282 -5.63 -20.05 14.86
CA THR A 282 -4.32 -19.54 15.29
C THR A 282 -4.34 -18.01 15.43
N PRO A 283 -3.70 -17.40 16.44
CA PRO A 283 -3.58 -15.94 16.52
C PRO A 283 -2.87 -15.34 15.30
N ALA A 284 -3.29 -14.15 14.85
CA ALA A 284 -2.76 -13.51 13.64
C ALA A 284 -1.23 -13.31 13.66
N SER A 285 -0.67 -12.95 14.83
CA SER A 285 0.78 -12.82 15.01
C SER A 285 1.51 -14.15 14.84
N GLU A 286 0.93 -15.25 15.33
CA GLU A 286 1.52 -16.58 15.18
C GLU A 286 1.48 -17.06 13.72
N LYS A 287 0.40 -16.77 12.99
CA LYS A 287 0.35 -17.04 11.53
C LYS A 287 1.43 -16.27 10.79
N TYR A 288 1.58 -14.97 11.09
CA TYR A 288 2.62 -14.12 10.51
C TYR A 288 4.03 -14.70 10.74
N PHE A 289 4.36 -15.07 11.98
CA PHE A 289 5.67 -15.66 12.29
C PHE A 289 5.85 -17.07 11.72
N GLY A 290 4.78 -17.86 11.60
CA GLY A 290 4.79 -19.14 10.89
C GLY A 290 5.17 -18.96 9.43
N GLU A 291 4.56 -17.98 8.74
CA GLU A 291 4.86 -17.69 7.33
C GLU A 291 6.28 -17.13 7.15
N ILE A 292 6.78 -16.32 8.10
CA ILE A 292 8.19 -15.88 8.17
C ILE A 292 9.15 -17.08 8.21
N LEU A 293 8.92 -18.05 9.09
CA LEU A 293 9.77 -19.24 9.19
C LEU A 293 9.78 -20.07 7.90
N TYR A 294 8.65 -20.11 7.19
CA TYR A 294 8.57 -20.77 5.90
C TYR A 294 9.31 -19.99 4.80
N ALA A 295 9.15 -18.66 4.79
CA ALA A 295 9.89 -17.77 3.89
C ALA A 295 11.40 -17.96 4.03
N ASN A 296 11.91 -18.04 5.26
CA ASN A 296 13.32 -18.30 5.54
C ASN A 296 13.83 -19.56 4.84
N LYS A 297 13.14 -20.69 5.02
CA LYS A 297 13.51 -21.98 4.40
C LYS A 297 13.56 -21.87 2.87
N LYS A 298 12.61 -21.15 2.27
CA LYS A 298 12.56 -20.93 0.82
C LYS A 298 13.67 -20.02 0.32
N LEU A 299 13.96 -18.94 1.04
CA LEU A 299 15.06 -18.04 0.71
C LEU A 299 16.42 -18.73 0.84
N GLU A 300 16.66 -19.50 1.90
CA GLU A 300 17.92 -20.23 2.07
C GLU A 300 18.17 -21.23 0.94
N HIS A 301 17.13 -21.97 0.55
CA HIS A 301 17.19 -22.87 -0.60
C HIS A 301 17.46 -22.10 -1.89
N LEU A 302 16.69 -21.05 -2.15
CA LEU A 302 16.81 -20.25 -3.37
C LEU A 302 18.21 -19.62 -3.50
N VAL A 303 18.73 -19.02 -2.44
CA VAL A 303 20.07 -18.44 -2.43
C VAL A 303 21.13 -19.50 -2.72
N ASN A 304 21.02 -20.68 -2.13
CA ASN A 304 21.95 -21.78 -2.44
C ASN A 304 21.89 -22.16 -3.92
N SER A 305 20.69 -22.30 -4.49
CA SER A 305 20.50 -22.63 -5.90
C SER A 305 21.05 -21.55 -6.84
N ILE A 306 20.80 -20.27 -6.55
CA ILE A 306 21.32 -19.14 -7.34
C ILE A 306 22.85 -19.15 -7.30
N LEU A 307 23.45 -19.20 -6.10
CA LEU A 307 24.91 -19.15 -5.96
C LEU A 307 25.61 -20.37 -6.58
N ALA A 308 25.01 -21.57 -6.48
CA ALA A 308 25.57 -22.78 -7.08
C ALA A 308 25.42 -22.82 -8.60
N GLY A 309 24.38 -22.17 -9.15
CA GLY A 309 24.09 -22.15 -10.57
C GLY A 309 24.72 -20.99 -11.35
N SER A 310 25.32 -20.01 -10.67
CA SER A 310 25.85 -18.80 -11.31
C SER A 310 27.37 -18.91 -11.53
N ASP A 311 27.80 -18.89 -12.79
CA ASP A 311 29.24 -18.90 -13.13
C ASP A 311 29.94 -17.60 -12.70
N THR A 312 29.24 -16.47 -12.83
CA THR A 312 29.68 -15.16 -12.32
C THR A 312 28.95 -14.87 -11.00
N PRO A 313 29.66 -14.50 -9.92
CA PRO A 313 29.01 -14.16 -8.65
C PRO A 313 27.90 -13.11 -8.84
N PRO A 314 26.64 -13.43 -8.52
CA PRO A 314 25.51 -12.54 -8.77
C PRO A 314 25.41 -11.45 -7.71
N ILE A 315 24.61 -10.43 -8.02
CA ILE A 315 24.16 -9.40 -7.07
C ILE A 315 22.79 -9.84 -6.55
N ILE A 316 22.64 -10.04 -5.24
CA ILE A 316 21.36 -10.48 -4.65
C ILE A 316 20.94 -9.51 -3.56
N LEU A 317 19.75 -8.93 -3.71
CA LEU A 317 19.07 -8.13 -2.71
C LEU A 317 17.84 -8.90 -2.23
N ILE A 318 17.77 -9.14 -0.93
CA ILE A 318 16.57 -9.67 -0.27
C ILE A 318 16.07 -8.59 0.67
N GLN A 319 14.87 -8.08 0.42
CA GLN A 319 14.37 -6.90 1.12
C GLN A 319 12.90 -7.04 1.49
N GLY A 320 12.52 -6.54 2.67
CA GLY A 320 11.13 -6.16 2.93
C GLY A 320 10.81 -4.86 2.21
N ASP A 321 9.60 -4.75 1.66
CA ASP A 321 9.08 -3.47 1.15
C ASP A 321 8.71 -2.52 2.30
N HIS A 322 8.14 -3.04 3.37
CA HIS A 322 7.88 -2.38 4.64
C HIS A 322 7.91 -3.39 5.80
N GLY A 323 7.59 -2.93 7.02
CA GLY A 323 7.48 -3.78 8.19
C GLY A 323 6.05 -4.22 8.49
N TYR A 324 5.79 -4.67 9.72
CA TYR A 324 4.45 -5.11 10.13
C TYR A 324 3.49 -3.94 10.34
N LEU A 325 2.46 -3.89 9.52
CA LEU A 325 1.38 -2.91 9.60
C LEU A 325 0.30 -3.38 10.57
N THR A 326 -0.03 -2.52 11.52
CA THR A 326 -1.29 -2.62 12.28
C THR A 326 -2.25 -1.56 11.75
N THR A 327 -3.49 -1.54 12.26
CA THR A 327 -4.53 -0.55 11.90
C THR A 327 -3.94 0.82 11.60
N ALA A 328 -4.26 1.36 10.42
CA ALA A 328 -3.74 2.63 9.93
C ALA A 328 -3.97 3.72 10.98
N SER A 329 -2.91 4.10 11.68
CA SER A 329 -3.00 5.08 12.75
C SER A 329 -2.87 6.44 12.16
N THR A 330 -3.81 7.27 12.57
CA THR A 330 -3.84 8.62 12.11
C THR A 330 -2.67 9.48 12.61
N ARG A 331 -2.11 9.05 13.74
CA ARG A 331 -1.09 9.72 14.52
C ARG A 331 -0.17 8.63 15.08
N PRO A 332 0.70 8.04 14.25
CA PRO A 332 1.48 6.88 14.66
C PRO A 332 2.37 7.21 15.86
N ASN A 333 2.38 6.31 16.84
CA ASN A 333 3.32 6.38 17.97
C ASN A 333 4.66 5.73 17.61
N ALA A 334 5.65 5.83 18.50
CA ALA A 334 7.00 5.29 18.28
C ALA A 334 7.00 3.78 17.94
N ALA A 335 6.18 2.98 18.64
CA ALA A 335 6.08 1.55 18.40
C ALA A 335 5.46 1.22 17.03
N GLN A 336 4.42 1.96 16.62
CA GLN A 336 3.79 1.80 15.31
C GLN A 336 4.76 2.13 14.16
N ILE A 337 5.57 3.20 14.32
CA ILE A 337 6.63 3.52 13.37
C ILE A 337 7.68 2.41 13.33
N LYS A 338 8.17 1.98 14.49
CA LYS A 338 9.24 0.98 14.53
C LYS A 338 8.79 -0.35 13.89
N LYS A 339 7.56 -0.79 14.15
CA LYS A 339 6.97 -1.98 13.52
C LYS A 339 6.75 -1.82 12.03
N GLY A 340 6.17 -0.69 11.60
CA GLY A 340 5.74 -0.50 10.21
C GLY A 340 6.86 -0.13 9.24
N TYR A 341 7.98 0.41 9.72
CA TYR A 341 9.07 0.87 8.85
C TYR A 341 10.30 -0.02 8.89
N SER A 342 10.49 -0.85 9.93
CA SER A 342 11.63 -1.77 9.94
C SER A 342 11.44 -2.83 8.85
N ASN A 343 12.38 -2.90 7.92
CA ASN A 343 12.34 -3.87 6.84
C ASN A 343 13.63 -4.70 6.86
N LEU A 344 13.53 -6.01 6.61
CA LEU A 344 14.72 -6.80 6.30
C LEU A 344 15.41 -6.17 5.09
N SER A 345 16.74 -6.07 5.12
CA SER A 345 17.52 -5.64 3.95
C SER A 345 18.86 -6.34 3.98
N ALA A 346 18.99 -7.35 3.13
CA ALA A 346 20.17 -8.18 3.00
C ALA A 346 20.77 -8.04 1.61
N TYR A 347 22.08 -7.81 1.57
CA TYR A 347 22.82 -7.48 0.36
C TYR A 347 23.97 -8.47 0.17
N TYR A 348 23.92 -9.27 -0.88
CA TYR A 348 25.06 -10.03 -1.38
C TYR A 348 25.65 -9.28 -2.57
N LEU A 349 26.76 -8.59 -2.32
CA LEU A 349 27.41 -7.69 -3.27
C LEU A 349 28.88 -8.12 -3.42
N PRO A 350 29.19 -9.10 -4.29
CA PRO A 350 30.55 -9.57 -4.51
C PRO A 350 31.52 -8.44 -4.85
N GLY A 351 32.63 -8.36 -4.12
CA GLY A 351 33.67 -7.36 -4.33
C GLY A 351 33.41 -6.00 -3.69
N ILE A 352 32.20 -5.67 -3.23
CA ILE A 352 31.98 -4.44 -2.44
C ILE A 352 32.63 -4.59 -1.07
N MET A 353 33.46 -3.60 -0.70
CA MET A 353 34.02 -3.51 0.64
C MET A 353 32.89 -3.23 1.65
N LYS A 354 32.90 -3.95 2.78
CA LYS A 354 31.85 -3.87 3.81
C LYS A 354 31.67 -2.46 4.40
N ASP A 355 32.66 -1.58 4.27
CA ASP A 355 32.60 -0.18 4.75
C ASP A 355 31.73 0.73 3.86
N LYS A 356 31.40 0.32 2.64
CA LYS A 356 30.43 1.01 1.77
C LYS A 356 28.98 0.71 2.15
N LEU A 357 28.75 -0.41 2.84
CA LEU A 357 27.46 -0.76 3.42
C LEU A 357 27.39 -0.25 4.85
N TYR A 358 26.25 0.34 5.21
CA TYR A 358 26.10 0.99 6.50
C TYR A 358 24.75 0.66 7.13
N LYS A 359 24.69 0.76 8.46
CA LYS A 359 23.65 0.11 9.27
C LYS A 359 22.22 0.56 8.95
N THR A 360 22.06 1.82 8.53
CA THR A 360 20.78 2.49 8.31
C THR A 360 20.38 2.58 6.84
N ILE A 361 21.10 1.91 5.93
CA ILE A 361 20.83 2.01 4.49
C ILE A 361 19.35 1.75 4.21
N THR A 362 18.72 2.68 3.49
CA THR A 362 17.32 2.57 3.10
C THR A 362 17.17 2.13 1.64
N PRO A 363 16.03 1.52 1.26
CA PRO A 363 15.77 0.99 -0.08
C PRO A 363 16.04 1.95 -1.24
N VAL A 364 15.85 3.27 -1.05
CA VAL A 364 16.12 4.30 -2.06
C VAL A 364 17.58 4.31 -2.52
N ASN A 365 18.51 3.88 -1.65
CA ASN A 365 19.94 3.88 -1.88
C ASN A 365 20.47 2.54 -2.41
N SER A 366 19.67 1.47 -2.40
CA SER A 366 20.09 0.12 -2.81
C SER A 366 20.68 0.10 -4.22
N PHE A 367 19.92 0.59 -5.22
CA PHE A 367 20.39 0.64 -6.60
C PHE A 367 21.34 1.82 -6.87
N ARG A 368 21.29 2.91 -6.10
CA ARG A 368 22.28 3.99 -6.20
C ARG A 368 23.68 3.45 -5.91
N LEU A 369 23.82 2.71 -4.81
CA LEU A 369 25.07 2.07 -4.41
C LEU A 369 25.54 1.07 -5.48
N ILE A 370 24.64 0.20 -5.96
CA ILE A 370 24.97 -0.82 -6.95
C ILE A 370 25.41 -0.16 -8.27
N PHE A 371 24.66 0.83 -8.75
CA PHE A 371 24.95 1.46 -10.03
C PHE A 371 26.23 2.30 -9.98
N ASP A 372 26.51 2.95 -8.86
CA ASP A 372 27.77 3.68 -8.68
C ASP A 372 28.97 2.74 -8.64
N TYR A 373 28.83 1.59 -7.96
CA TYR A 373 29.93 0.67 -7.77
C TYR A 373 30.21 -0.20 -8.99
N TYR A 374 29.18 -0.88 -9.52
CA TYR A 374 29.34 -1.87 -10.59
C TYR A 374 29.30 -1.25 -11.99
N PHE A 375 28.63 -0.10 -12.14
CA PHE A 375 28.37 0.51 -13.46
C PHE A 375 28.87 1.96 -13.58
N GLY A 376 29.45 2.54 -12.53
CA GLY A 376 30.05 3.89 -12.59
C GLY A 376 29.04 5.03 -12.82
N ALA A 377 27.79 4.86 -12.39
CA ALA A 377 26.69 5.80 -12.67
C ALA A 377 26.80 7.17 -11.97
N LYS A 378 27.56 7.28 -10.87
CA LYS A 378 27.81 8.51 -10.10
C LYS A 378 26.54 9.22 -9.61
N LEU A 379 25.52 8.46 -9.21
CA LEU A 379 24.26 8.94 -8.64
C LEU A 379 24.43 9.56 -7.25
N GLY A 380 25.38 9.04 -6.47
CA GLY A 380 25.55 9.39 -5.06
C GLY A 380 24.43 8.85 -4.18
N LEU A 381 24.69 8.79 -2.87
CA LEU A 381 23.70 8.37 -1.88
C LEU A 381 22.82 9.56 -1.45
N LEU A 382 21.55 9.30 -1.23
CA LEU A 382 20.61 10.24 -0.59
C LEU A 382 20.65 10.06 0.93
N GLU A 383 20.24 11.09 1.66
CA GLU A 383 19.97 10.97 3.10
C GLU A 383 18.86 9.93 3.34
N ASP A 384 19.03 9.07 4.35
CA ASP A 384 18.05 8.05 4.72
C ASP A 384 16.84 8.67 5.45
N LYS A 385 15.76 8.88 4.72
CA LYS A 385 14.50 9.45 5.21
C LYS A 385 13.37 8.45 5.05
N SER A 386 12.45 8.48 6.01
CA SER A 386 11.18 7.77 5.94
C SER A 386 10.03 8.77 6.02
N TYR A 387 8.96 8.51 5.28
CA TYR A 387 7.80 9.39 5.18
C TYR A 387 6.51 8.68 5.53
N PHE A 388 5.70 9.38 6.33
CA PHE A 388 4.36 8.97 6.69
C PHE A 388 3.35 9.62 5.76
N SER A 389 2.49 8.82 5.13
CA SER A 389 1.40 9.33 4.28
C SER A 389 0.22 9.77 5.14
N THR A 390 -0.18 11.03 5.03
CA THR A 390 -1.41 11.54 5.63
C THR A 390 -2.60 11.27 4.69
N THR A 391 -3.65 10.66 5.23
CA THR A 391 -4.84 10.25 4.47
C THR A 391 -6.04 11.18 4.68
N TYR A 392 -5.82 12.38 5.22
CA TYR A 392 -6.89 13.30 5.68
C TYR A 392 -7.39 14.30 4.65
N THR A 393 -6.73 14.36 3.50
CA THR A 393 -6.90 15.45 2.53
C THR A 393 -7.20 14.90 1.15
N PHE A 394 -7.86 15.72 0.35
CA PHE A 394 -8.15 15.52 -1.09
C PHE A 394 -6.90 15.12 -1.90
N ALA A 395 -5.70 15.50 -1.44
CA ALA A 395 -4.41 15.12 -2.02
C ALA A 395 -3.58 14.34 -0.98
N ARG A 396 -2.85 13.30 -1.41
CA ARG A 396 -1.94 12.57 -0.51
C ARG A 396 -0.70 13.39 -0.21
N LYS A 397 -0.34 13.46 1.07
CA LYS A 397 0.77 14.28 1.55
C LYS A 397 1.68 13.52 2.49
N PHE A 398 2.99 13.72 2.36
CA PHE A 398 4.00 13.00 3.12
C PHE A 398 4.60 13.84 4.24
N ILE A 399 4.81 13.26 5.40
CA ILE A 399 5.43 13.91 6.55
C ILE A 399 6.68 13.13 6.94
N SER A 400 7.80 13.84 7.09
CA SER A 400 9.06 13.23 7.52
C SER A 400 8.87 12.58 8.89
N ILE A 401 9.39 11.38 9.04
CA ILE A 401 9.37 10.63 10.28
C ILE A 401 10.72 10.81 10.97
N PRO A 402 10.76 10.92 12.30
CA PRO A 402 12.03 10.95 13.02
C PRO A 402 12.88 9.69 12.75
N ASN A 403 14.20 9.85 12.85
CA ASN A 403 15.13 8.72 12.83
C ASN A 403 14.84 7.79 14.00
N GLU A 404 15.01 6.48 13.78
CA GLU A 404 14.61 5.46 14.75
C GLU A 404 15.27 5.64 16.11
N ASP A 405 16.56 5.96 16.14
CA ASP A 405 17.31 6.21 17.39
C ASP A 405 16.70 7.37 18.21
N SER A 406 16.04 8.33 17.55
CA SER A 406 15.35 9.45 18.22
C SER A 406 13.96 9.09 18.74
N LEU A 407 13.34 8.01 18.26
CA LEU A 407 11.99 7.61 18.67
C LEU A 407 11.91 7.22 20.16
N SER A 408 13.05 6.86 20.77
CA SER A 408 13.20 6.69 22.22
C SER A 408 12.80 7.94 23.01
N ASN A 409 12.98 9.14 22.43
CA ASN A 409 12.54 10.42 23.01
C ASN A 409 11.03 10.70 22.80
N GLY A 410 10.29 9.74 22.24
CA GLY A 410 8.84 9.76 22.08
C GLY A 410 8.34 10.97 21.27
N THR A 411 7.33 11.66 21.80
CA THR A 411 6.69 12.81 21.15
C THR A 411 7.65 13.97 20.85
N SER A 412 8.75 14.11 21.61
CA SER A 412 9.70 15.20 21.38
C SER A 412 10.45 15.08 20.04
N ALA A 413 10.75 13.84 19.60
CA ALA A 413 11.38 13.59 18.31
C ALA A 413 10.46 13.95 17.14
N TRP A 414 9.16 13.65 17.27
CA TRP A 414 8.15 14.09 16.32
C TRP A 414 8.08 15.60 16.21
N ILE A 415 8.04 16.31 17.34
CA ILE A 415 8.04 17.77 17.36
C ILE A 415 9.29 18.33 16.68
N LYS A 416 10.47 17.75 16.92
CA LYS A 416 11.72 18.19 16.27
C LYS A 416 11.65 17.99 14.76
N SER A 417 11.24 16.81 14.29
CA SER A 417 11.13 16.51 12.86
C SER A 417 10.10 17.41 12.16
N LEU A 418 8.94 17.63 12.78
CA LEU A 418 7.89 18.52 12.24
C LEU A 418 8.36 19.99 12.20
N LYS A 419 9.07 20.47 13.22
CA LYS A 419 9.64 21.82 13.21
C LYS A 419 10.67 22.01 12.11
N GLN A 420 11.52 21.03 11.88
CA GLN A 420 12.48 21.09 10.77
C GLN A 420 11.76 21.10 9.41
N MET A 421 10.75 20.26 9.24
CA MET A 421 9.93 20.27 8.03
C MET A 421 9.23 21.62 7.81
N ILE A 422 8.71 22.24 8.87
CA ILE A 422 8.08 23.57 8.81
C ILE A 422 9.11 24.66 8.48
N LEU A 423 10.35 24.53 8.97
CA LEU A 423 11.43 25.46 8.64
C LEU A 423 11.77 25.39 7.14
N GLU A 424 11.87 24.17 6.60
CA GLU A 424 12.11 23.92 5.18
C GLU A 424 10.89 24.32 4.32
N ARG A 425 9.67 24.20 4.86
CA ARG A 425 8.40 24.45 4.17
C ARG A 425 7.41 25.22 5.07
N PRO A 426 7.54 26.56 5.17
CA PRO A 426 6.71 27.37 6.08
C PRO A 426 5.20 27.38 5.77
N ASN A 427 4.81 26.96 4.56
CA ASN A 427 3.41 26.89 4.14
C ASN A 427 2.85 25.46 4.16
N TYR A 428 3.49 24.53 4.86
CA TYR A 428 3.03 23.13 4.94
C TYR A 428 2.03 22.90 6.07
N ALA A 429 0.76 23.19 5.79
CA ALA A 429 -0.32 23.23 6.78
C ALA A 429 -0.57 21.89 7.51
N GLU A 430 -0.34 20.76 6.84
CA GLU A 430 -0.48 19.43 7.41
C GLU A 430 0.57 19.15 8.50
N ALA A 431 1.80 19.65 8.35
CA ALA A 431 2.82 19.57 9.41
C ALA A 431 2.45 20.42 10.63
N TYR A 432 1.90 21.62 10.44
CA TYR A 432 1.36 22.42 11.56
C TYR A 432 0.21 21.68 12.28
N THR A 433 -0.66 20.99 11.52
CA THR A 433 -1.77 20.21 12.09
C THR A 433 -1.28 19.06 12.97
N MET A 434 -0.26 18.33 12.50
CA MET A 434 0.39 17.29 13.28
C MET A 434 1.20 17.85 14.45
N LEU A 435 1.85 19.01 14.30
CA LEU A 435 2.58 19.66 15.39
C LEU A 435 1.63 20.02 16.54
N GLY A 436 0.48 20.63 16.22
CA GLY A 436 -0.52 20.96 17.24
C GLY A 436 -1.06 19.72 17.95
N THR A 437 -1.25 18.62 17.20
CA THR A 437 -1.62 17.31 17.76
C THR A 437 -0.62 16.82 18.79
N TYR A 438 0.67 16.87 18.50
CA TYR A 438 1.70 16.40 19.42
C TYR A 438 1.83 17.33 20.63
N TYR A 439 1.66 18.65 20.46
CA TYR A 439 1.59 19.58 21.58
C TYR A 439 0.40 19.29 22.51
N PHE A 440 -0.77 19.01 21.94
CA PHE A 440 -1.96 18.66 22.71
C PHE A 440 -1.74 17.39 23.55
N LYS A 441 -1.12 16.35 22.97
CA LYS A 441 -0.74 15.13 23.72
C LYS A 441 0.21 15.41 24.89
N LEU A 442 1.08 16.41 24.75
CA LEU A 442 1.97 16.88 25.81
C LEU A 442 1.33 17.92 26.74
N THR A 443 0.00 18.06 26.70
CA THR A 443 -0.78 19.05 27.47
C THR A 443 -0.38 20.52 27.27
N ARG A 444 0.32 20.82 26.17
CA ARG A 444 0.75 22.17 25.75
C ARG A 444 -0.33 22.83 24.90
N PHE A 445 -1.46 23.14 25.52
CA PHE A 445 -2.67 23.60 24.82
C PHE A 445 -2.51 24.94 24.08
N PRO A 446 -1.83 25.96 24.62
CA PRO A 446 -1.60 27.21 23.89
C PRO A 446 -0.82 26.99 22.60
N GLU A 447 0.26 26.21 22.63
CA GLU A 447 1.05 25.89 21.44
C GLU A 447 0.29 25.00 20.45
N ALA A 448 -0.56 24.10 20.96
CA ALA A 448 -1.44 23.28 20.12
C ALA A 448 -2.43 24.15 19.34
N MET A 449 -3.11 25.08 20.02
CA MET A 449 -4.06 26.01 19.41
C MET A 449 -3.36 26.90 18.37
N ALA A 450 -2.21 27.49 18.73
CA ALA A 450 -1.45 28.33 17.81
C ALA A 450 -1.01 27.59 16.54
N ALA A 451 -0.59 26.31 16.66
CA ALA A 451 -0.22 25.50 15.52
C ALA A 451 -1.44 25.20 14.61
N TRP A 452 -2.60 24.86 15.17
CA TRP A 452 -3.81 24.63 14.37
C TRP A 452 -4.35 25.91 13.74
N GLU A 453 -4.29 27.05 14.42
CA GLU A 453 -4.67 28.34 13.84
C GLU A 453 -3.74 28.72 12.69
N LYS A 454 -2.43 28.47 12.82
CA LYS A 454 -1.49 28.65 11.71
C LYS A 454 -1.82 27.73 10.55
N ALA A 455 -2.11 26.45 10.80
CA ALA A 455 -2.53 25.50 9.76
C ALA A 455 -3.77 26.01 9.01
N LEU A 456 -4.81 26.44 9.74
CA LEU A 456 -6.06 26.94 9.18
C LEU A 456 -5.90 28.29 8.46
N SER A 457 -4.92 29.11 8.84
CA SER A 457 -4.59 30.35 8.12
C SER A 457 -3.95 30.10 6.76
N ILE A 458 -3.19 29.00 6.63
CA ILE A 458 -2.58 28.58 5.37
C ILE A 458 -3.62 27.86 4.52
N LYS A 459 -4.38 26.96 5.14
CA LYS A 459 -5.32 26.08 4.48
C LYS A 459 -6.62 25.94 5.31
N PRO A 460 -7.65 26.76 5.00
CA PRO A 460 -8.89 26.81 5.80
C PRO A 460 -9.76 25.55 5.75
N ASP A 461 -9.59 24.71 4.74
CA ASP A 461 -10.37 23.48 4.47
C ASP A 461 -9.78 22.22 5.13
N LEU A 462 -8.85 22.37 6.09
CA LEU A 462 -8.31 21.25 6.86
C LEU A 462 -9.31 20.72 7.89
N THR A 463 -10.09 19.71 7.52
CA THR A 463 -11.14 19.14 8.37
C THR A 463 -10.64 18.72 9.75
N TRP A 464 -9.53 18.00 9.84
CA TRP A 464 -8.99 17.54 11.12
C TRP A 464 -8.44 18.65 12.01
N ALA A 465 -7.94 19.76 11.42
CA ALA A 465 -7.53 20.91 12.21
C ALA A 465 -8.74 21.56 12.91
N HIS A 466 -9.91 21.62 12.25
CA HIS A 466 -11.16 22.05 12.89
C HIS A 466 -11.62 21.09 14.00
N ILE A 467 -11.51 19.77 13.78
CA ILE A 467 -11.83 18.75 14.81
C ILE A 467 -10.95 18.94 16.05
N TYR A 468 -9.63 19.07 15.88
CA TYR A 468 -8.73 19.21 17.03
C TYR A 468 -8.88 20.54 17.75
N ARG A 469 -9.15 21.62 17.02
CA ARG A 469 -9.54 22.90 17.61
C ARG A 469 -10.81 22.75 18.46
N ALA A 470 -11.80 22.00 17.97
CA ALA A 470 -13.00 21.70 18.72
C ALA A 470 -12.74 20.87 19.99
N GLU A 471 -11.88 19.85 19.91
CA GLU A 471 -11.48 19.05 21.08
C GLU A 471 -10.84 19.93 22.16
N ASN A 472 -10.02 20.90 21.77
CA ASN A 472 -9.44 21.84 22.72
C ASN A 472 -10.51 22.73 23.38
N PHE A 473 -11.42 23.31 22.60
CA PHE A 473 -12.54 24.09 23.17
C PHE A 473 -13.45 23.25 24.05
N PHE A 474 -13.68 21.98 23.70
CA PHE A 474 -14.46 21.05 24.51
C PHE A 474 -13.81 20.84 25.88
N ARG A 475 -12.48 20.70 25.93
CA ARG A 475 -11.73 20.57 27.19
C ARG A 475 -11.76 21.84 28.03
N GLU A 476 -11.76 23.00 27.38
CA GLU A 476 -12.00 24.30 28.03
C GLU A 476 -13.46 24.49 28.48
N LYS A 477 -14.34 23.49 28.25
CA LYS A 477 -15.79 23.54 28.49
C LYS A 477 -16.49 24.65 27.70
N ASN A 478 -15.86 25.16 26.64
CA ASN A 478 -16.45 26.10 25.71
C ASN A 478 -17.18 25.33 24.59
N TYR A 479 -18.27 24.65 24.98
CA TYR A 479 -19.06 23.83 24.07
C TYR A 479 -19.60 24.59 22.86
N PRO A 480 -20.03 25.87 22.95
CA PRO A 480 -20.44 26.64 21.78
C PRO A 480 -19.33 26.81 20.72
N LYS A 481 -18.11 27.18 21.13
CA LYS A 481 -16.98 27.29 20.19
C LYS A 481 -16.55 25.92 19.63
N ALA A 482 -16.64 24.88 20.45
CA ALA A 482 -16.40 23.50 20.00
C ALA A 482 -17.40 23.13 18.89
N ILE A 483 -18.70 23.33 19.12
CA ILE A 483 -19.76 23.07 18.14
C ILE A 483 -19.53 23.82 16.83
N ASN A 484 -19.18 25.11 16.87
CA ASN A 484 -18.90 25.86 15.64
C ASN A 484 -17.74 25.26 14.83
N SER A 485 -16.68 24.82 15.50
CA SER A 485 -15.53 24.18 14.85
C SER A 485 -15.90 22.80 14.29
N ILE A 486 -16.74 22.04 15.01
CA ILE A 486 -17.24 20.73 14.56
C ILE A 486 -18.15 20.88 13.33
N GLU A 487 -19.04 21.87 13.32
CA GLU A 487 -19.93 22.13 12.19
C GLU A 487 -19.15 22.50 10.93
N LYS A 488 -18.06 23.27 11.06
CA LYS A 488 -17.13 23.51 9.95
C LYS A 488 -16.48 22.22 9.46
N ALA A 489 -16.02 21.36 10.37
CA ALA A 489 -15.44 20.07 9.99
C ALA A 489 -16.45 19.17 9.25
N ILE A 490 -17.69 19.09 9.74
CA ILE A 490 -18.78 18.31 9.12
C ILE A 490 -19.15 18.89 7.75
N HIS A 491 -19.16 20.22 7.60
CA HIS A 491 -19.41 20.85 6.31
C HIS A 491 -18.33 20.51 5.27
N LEU A 492 -17.07 20.44 5.69
CA LEU A 492 -15.94 20.07 4.83
C LEU A 492 -15.93 18.57 4.49
N ASN A 493 -16.28 17.71 5.45
CA ASN A 493 -16.41 16.27 5.22
C ASN A 493 -17.49 15.67 6.13
N SER A 494 -18.60 15.26 5.52
CA SER A 494 -19.77 14.70 6.21
C SER A 494 -19.63 13.23 6.62
N GLU A 495 -18.52 12.57 6.26
CA GLU A 495 -18.27 11.13 6.49
C GLU A 495 -17.21 10.89 7.59
N ILE A 496 -17.01 11.84 8.50
CA ILE A 496 -16.10 11.68 9.65
C ILE A 496 -16.89 11.39 10.93
N ALA A 497 -16.91 10.12 11.33
CA ALA A 497 -17.60 9.67 12.54
C ALA A 497 -17.16 10.41 13.82
N ASP A 498 -15.87 10.75 13.94
CA ASP A 498 -15.32 11.41 15.13
C ASP A 498 -15.86 12.84 15.31
N ALA A 499 -16.13 13.57 14.23
CA ALA A 499 -16.75 14.89 14.29
C ALA A 499 -18.17 14.80 14.87
N TYR A 500 -18.97 13.82 14.43
CA TYR A 500 -20.30 13.59 14.98
C TYR A 500 -20.28 13.06 16.41
N THR A 501 -19.31 12.21 16.77
CA THR A 501 -19.11 11.78 18.17
C THR A 501 -18.88 13.00 19.07
N LEU A 502 -18.02 13.93 18.65
CA LEU A 502 -17.72 15.14 19.43
C LEU A 502 -18.93 16.08 19.48
N LEU A 503 -19.70 16.20 18.38
CA LEU A 503 -20.94 16.96 18.35
C LEU A 503 -21.97 16.39 19.33
N GLY A 504 -22.12 15.06 19.34
CA GLY A 504 -23.00 14.32 20.23
C GLY A 504 -22.67 14.59 21.70
N LYS A 505 -21.39 14.49 22.05
CA LYS A 505 -20.87 14.77 23.40
C LYS A 505 -21.06 16.23 23.82
N ALA A 506 -20.76 17.19 22.95
CA ALA A 506 -20.93 18.61 23.25
C ALA A 506 -22.41 18.97 23.45
N SER A 507 -23.28 18.42 22.61
CA SER A 507 -24.72 18.65 22.68
C SER A 507 -25.35 17.95 23.90
N LEU A 508 -24.85 16.78 24.28
CA LEU A 508 -25.25 16.07 25.51
C LEU A 508 -25.00 16.95 26.75
N LEU A 509 -23.82 17.56 26.84
CA LEU A 509 -23.43 18.44 27.95
C LEU A 509 -24.21 19.76 27.98
N LEU A 510 -24.72 20.21 26.83
CA LEU A 510 -25.65 21.34 26.72
C LEU A 510 -27.13 20.91 26.88
N ASN A 511 -27.40 19.64 27.15
CA ASN A 511 -28.74 19.06 27.25
C ASN A 511 -29.60 19.23 25.97
N ASP A 512 -28.98 19.41 24.80
CA ASP A 512 -29.67 19.41 23.52
C ASP A 512 -29.90 17.97 23.06
N ARG A 513 -31.02 17.42 23.54
CA ARG A 513 -31.45 16.04 23.28
C ARG A 513 -31.49 15.70 21.79
N LYS A 514 -32.06 16.57 20.97
CA LYS A 514 -32.30 16.29 19.55
C LYS A 514 -30.97 16.22 18.80
N LYS A 515 -30.11 17.23 19.00
CA LYS A 515 -28.82 17.31 18.31
C LYS A 515 -27.86 16.23 18.78
N SER A 516 -27.87 15.91 20.08
CA SER A 516 -27.01 14.88 20.65
C SER A 516 -27.28 13.49 20.06
N LEU A 517 -28.55 13.03 20.11
CA LEU A 517 -28.92 11.71 19.63
C LEU A 517 -28.66 11.56 18.13
N LEU A 518 -29.05 12.54 17.31
CA LEU A 518 -28.86 12.51 15.86
C LEU A 518 -27.37 12.44 15.48
N ALA A 519 -26.51 13.17 16.22
CA ALA A 519 -25.07 13.11 16.00
C ALA A 519 -24.49 11.74 16.36
N PHE A 520 -24.86 11.15 17.51
CA PHE A 520 -24.39 9.81 17.87
C PHE A 520 -24.88 8.73 16.89
N GLU A 521 -26.11 8.83 16.40
CA GLU A 521 -26.66 7.94 15.37
C GLU A 521 -25.85 8.02 14.07
N LYS A 522 -25.61 9.23 13.57
CA LYS A 522 -24.82 9.44 12.36
C LYS A 522 -23.39 8.94 12.54
N SER A 523 -22.79 9.13 13.72
CA SER A 523 -21.47 8.59 14.04
C SER A 523 -21.44 7.05 13.98
N ALA A 524 -22.45 6.37 14.52
CA ALA A 524 -22.55 4.91 14.51
C ALA A 524 -22.88 4.36 13.11
N GLN A 525 -23.60 5.13 12.30
CA GLN A 525 -23.87 4.80 10.89
C GLN A 525 -22.60 4.87 10.04
N ILE A 526 -21.77 5.90 10.22
CA ILE A 526 -20.52 6.08 9.44
C ILE A 526 -19.48 5.02 9.83
N SER A 527 -19.27 4.78 11.12
CA SER A 527 -18.26 3.82 11.61
C SER A 527 -18.87 2.92 12.69
N PRO A 528 -19.55 1.83 12.30
CA PRO A 528 -20.17 0.93 13.26
C PRO A 528 -19.09 0.14 14.02
N ASN A 529 -18.86 0.52 15.28
CA ASN A 529 -17.95 -0.19 16.18
C ASN A 529 -18.44 -0.15 17.64
N PHE A 530 -17.81 -0.94 18.50
CA PHE A 530 -18.13 -1.02 19.93
C PHE A 530 -18.30 0.37 20.58
N LEU A 531 -17.32 1.26 20.39
CA LEU A 531 -17.31 2.59 21.02
C LEU A 531 -18.48 3.45 20.52
N LYS A 532 -18.79 3.44 19.22
CA LYS A 532 -19.88 4.26 18.68
C LYS A 532 -21.25 3.79 19.15
N PHE A 533 -21.49 2.47 19.20
CA PHE A 533 -22.75 1.93 19.72
C PHE A 533 -22.88 2.11 21.24
N ASN A 534 -21.76 2.02 21.97
CA ASN A 534 -21.73 2.32 23.40
C ASN A 534 -22.09 3.79 23.68
N ASP A 535 -21.43 4.74 23.00
CA ASP A 535 -21.70 6.18 23.14
C ASP A 535 -23.17 6.51 22.81
N LEU A 536 -23.73 5.91 21.75
CA LEU A 536 -25.13 6.06 21.38
C LEU A 536 -26.09 5.51 22.44
N GLY A 537 -25.81 4.31 22.98
CA GLY A 537 -26.62 3.70 24.03
C GLY A 537 -26.63 4.52 25.32
N VAL A 538 -25.46 5.04 25.72
CA VAL A 538 -25.31 5.95 26.87
C VAL A 538 -26.10 7.24 26.67
N ALA A 539 -26.06 7.83 25.49
CA ALA A 539 -26.83 9.04 25.18
C ALA A 539 -28.35 8.78 25.27
N TYR A 540 -28.83 7.66 24.72
CA TYR A 540 -30.23 7.26 24.83
C TYR A 540 -30.67 7.07 26.29
N PHE A 541 -29.83 6.42 27.11
CA PHE A 541 -30.09 6.24 28.54
C PHE A 541 -30.17 7.59 29.27
N HIS A 542 -29.22 8.50 29.01
CA HIS A 542 -29.19 9.83 29.62
C HIS A 542 -30.50 10.61 29.39
N PHE A 543 -31.13 10.46 28.23
CA PHE A 543 -32.40 11.09 27.89
C PHE A 543 -33.65 10.22 28.17
N GLY A 544 -33.52 9.20 29.03
CA GLY A 544 -34.63 8.37 29.52
C GLY A 544 -35.21 7.38 28.50
N LYS A 545 -34.53 7.13 27.39
CA LYS A 545 -34.97 6.20 26.33
C LYS A 545 -34.36 4.81 26.54
N ASN A 546 -34.84 4.13 27.57
CA ASN A 546 -34.23 2.90 28.06
C ASN A 546 -34.32 1.72 27.06
N LYS A 547 -35.38 1.65 26.24
CA LYS A 547 -35.55 0.57 25.25
C LYS A 547 -34.48 0.68 24.15
N GLU A 548 -34.28 1.87 23.62
CA GLU A 548 -33.28 2.18 22.60
C GLU A 548 -31.85 2.07 23.16
N ALA A 549 -31.63 2.50 24.39
CA ALA A 549 -30.35 2.33 25.08
C ALA A 549 -29.93 0.85 25.13
N ILE A 550 -30.83 -0.04 25.58
CA ILE A 550 -30.56 -1.49 25.64
C ILE A 550 -30.23 -2.06 24.26
N LEU A 551 -30.94 -1.63 23.21
CA LEU A 551 -30.72 -2.10 21.84
C LEU A 551 -29.28 -1.78 21.37
N HIS A 552 -28.83 -0.53 21.55
CA HIS A 552 -27.51 -0.11 21.09
C HIS A 552 -26.39 -0.67 21.97
N LEU A 553 -26.58 -0.76 23.29
CA LEU A 553 -25.61 -1.41 24.18
C LEU A 553 -25.45 -2.90 23.87
N LYS A 554 -26.52 -3.62 23.53
CA LYS A 554 -26.43 -5.02 23.05
C LYS A 554 -25.65 -5.13 21.73
N SER A 555 -25.80 -4.15 20.84
CA SER A 555 -25.04 -4.09 19.60
C SER A 555 -23.55 -3.85 19.85
N ALA A 556 -23.20 -3.01 20.84
CA ALA A 556 -21.83 -2.80 21.28
C ALA A 556 -21.23 -4.13 21.80
N VAL A 557 -21.89 -4.79 22.76
CA VAL A 557 -21.45 -6.09 23.29
C VAL A 557 -21.27 -7.12 22.18
N LYS A 558 -22.17 -7.20 21.19
CA LYS A 558 -21.99 -8.13 20.07
C LYS A 558 -20.69 -7.90 19.26
N LEU A 559 -20.21 -6.65 19.20
CA LEU A 559 -18.97 -6.28 18.49
C LEU A 559 -17.71 -6.49 19.33
N ASN A 560 -17.84 -6.57 20.66
CA ASN A 560 -16.77 -6.93 21.58
C ASN A 560 -17.39 -7.65 22.80
N PRO A 561 -17.60 -8.99 22.69
CA PRO A 561 -18.40 -9.78 23.63
C PRO A 561 -17.96 -9.78 25.09
#